data_AF-A0A511BBZ3-F1
#
_entry.id   AF-A0A511BBZ3-F1
#
_cell.length_a   1.000
_cell.length_b   1.000
_cell.length_c   1.000
_cell.angle_alpha   90.00
_cell.angle_beta   90.00
_cell.angle_gamma   90.00
#
_symmetry.space_group_name_H-M   'P 1'
#
loop_
_entity.id
_entity.type
_entity.pdbx_description
1 polymer ?
#
loop_
_entity_poly.entity_id
_entity_poly.type
_entity_poly.pdbx_seq_one_letter_code
_entity_poly.pdbx_strand_id
1 'polypeptide(L)' 'MTLDRVSSGVTDSGLILVVGDVLKVGGGGAAIDITLTGGSVMASSGGVVSGTMIMSGDIEFWTSEASRLA' A
#
# COMPACT_ATOMS: atom_id res chain seq x y z
N MET A 1 -0.74 -4.85 -14.65
CA MET A 1 -0.05 -5.61 -13.60
C MET A 1 1.37 -5.09 -13.49
N THR A 2 1.49 -3.98 -12.77
CA THR A 2 2.78 -3.52 -12.23
C THR A 2 2.88 -3.97 -10.77
N LEU A 3 4.11 -4.19 -10.33
CA LEU A 3 4.44 -4.53 -8.96
C LEU A 3 5.42 -3.49 -8.45
N ASP A 4 4.93 -2.57 -7.64
CA ASP A 4 5.76 -1.52 -7.06
C ASP A 4 6.11 -1.86 -5.61
N ARG A 5 7.31 -1.45 -5.20
CA ARG A 5 7.87 -1.76 -3.89
C ARG A 5 8.36 -0.50 -3.20
N VAL A 6 7.75 -0.19 -2.07
CA VAL A 6 8.24 0.84 -1.16
C VAL A 6 9.23 0.20 -0.20
N SER A 7 10.50 0.58 -0.32
CA SER A 7 11.61 0.04 0.48
C SER A 7 11.86 0.88 1.74
N SER A 8 12.71 0.41 2.66
CA SER A 8 13.02 1.15 3.89
C SER A 8 13.54 2.56 3.61
N GLY A 9 13.02 3.56 4.32
CA GLY A 9 13.40 4.97 4.14
C GLY A 9 12.80 5.63 2.90
N VAL A 10 11.99 4.90 2.12
CA VAL A 10 11.22 5.44 1.00
C VAL A 10 9.82 5.75 1.50
N THR A 11 9.36 6.96 1.18
CA THR A 11 7.95 7.32 1.26
C THR A 11 7.44 7.51 -0.16
N ASP A 12 6.42 6.75 -0.53
CA ASP A 12 5.73 6.89 -1.80
C ASP A 12 4.31 7.43 -1.53
N SER A 13 3.82 8.34 -2.36
CA SER A 13 2.53 8.98 -2.11
C SER A 13 1.77 9.40 -3.35
N GLY A 14 0.44 9.49 -3.22
CA GLY A 14 -0.44 9.86 -4.33
C GLY A 14 -0.54 8.77 -5.41
N LEU A 15 -0.24 7.52 -5.05
CA LEU A 15 -0.31 6.40 -6.00
C LEU A 15 -1.76 6.05 -6.32
N ILE A 16 -2.00 5.75 -7.59
CA ILE A 16 -3.26 5.18 -8.09
C ILE A 16 -2.97 3.75 -8.56
N LEU A 17 -3.52 2.77 -7.86
CA LEU A 17 -3.38 1.36 -8.20
C LEU A 17 -4.63 0.87 -8.93
N VAL A 18 -4.47 0.56 -10.21
CA VAL A 18 -5.58 0.09 -11.04
C VAL A 18 -5.70 -1.44 -11.01
N VAL A 19 -6.67 -1.97 -11.76
CA VAL A 19 -6.95 -3.39 -11.76
C VAL A 19 -5.71 -4.24 -12.06
N GLY A 20 -5.38 -5.13 -11.13
CA GLY A 20 -4.22 -6.01 -11.23
C GLY A 20 -2.88 -5.40 -10.83
N ASP A 21 -2.84 -4.15 -10.36
CA ASP A 21 -1.64 -3.57 -9.77
C ASP A 21 -1.51 -3.92 -8.29
N VAL A 22 -0.27 -4.10 -7.84
CA VAL A 22 0.03 -4.48 -6.46
C VAL A 22 1.17 -3.63 -5.91
N LEU A 23 0.90 -2.89 -4.82
CA LEU A 23 1.90 -2.17 -4.06
C LEU A 23 2.34 -3.00 -2.86
N LYS A 24 3.65 -3.22 -2.71
CA LYS A 24 4.24 -3.88 -1.54
C LYS A 24 5.04 -2.88 -0.71
N VAL A 25 4.63 -2.69 0.54
CA VAL A 25 5.34 -1.82 1.49
C VAL A 25 6.19 -2.67 2.41
N GLY A 26 7.51 -2.53 2.24
CA GLY A 26 8.55 -3.14 3.05
C GLY A 26 8.68 -2.50 4.43
N GLY A 27 9.31 -3.21 5.37
CA GLY A 27 9.64 -2.65 6.68
C GLY A 27 10.43 -1.35 6.60
N GLY A 28 9.97 -0.31 7.31
CA GLY A 28 10.53 1.04 7.28
C GLY A 28 10.18 1.86 6.04
N GLY A 29 9.38 1.31 5.11
CA GLY A 29 8.80 2.05 3.99
C GLY A 29 7.40 2.58 4.33
N ALA A 30 7.02 3.68 3.69
CA ALA A 30 5.71 4.31 3.90
C ALA A 30 4.99 4.57 2.58
N ALA A 31 3.74 4.13 2.46
CA ALA A 31 2.85 4.48 1.36
C ALA A 31 1.72 5.37 1.90
N ILE A 32 1.59 6.59 1.37
CA ILE A 32 0.65 7.59 1.90
C ILE A 32 -0.30 8.06 0.79
N ASP A 33 -1.57 8.31 1.10
CA ASP A 33 -2.57 8.82 0.17
C ASP A 33 -2.72 7.94 -1.08
N ILE A 34 -3.02 6.67 -0.86
CA ILE A 34 -3.10 5.65 -1.90
C ILE A 34 -4.54 5.52 -2.38
N THR A 35 -4.79 5.59 -3.69
CA THR A 35 -6.11 5.34 -4.27
C THR A 35 -6.12 3.96 -4.94
N LEU A 36 -6.97 3.05 -4.45
CA LEU A 36 -7.19 1.76 -5.08
C LEU A 36 -8.39 1.88 -6.04
N THR A 37 -8.25 1.34 -7.26
CA THR A 37 -9.31 1.26 -8.29
C THR A 37 -9.28 -0.09 -9.03
N GLY A 38 -9.57 -1.15 -8.30
CA GLY A 38 -9.35 -2.57 -8.62
C GLY A 38 -7.96 -3.09 -8.21
N GLY A 39 -7.19 -2.29 -7.49
CA GLY A 39 -5.79 -2.57 -7.14
C GLY A 39 -5.64 -3.26 -5.78
N SER A 40 -4.41 -3.54 -5.38
CA SER A 40 -4.13 -4.07 -4.05
C SER A 40 -2.89 -3.46 -3.43
N VAL A 41 -2.94 -3.24 -2.12
CA VAL A 41 -1.76 -2.86 -1.33
C VAL A 41 -1.51 -3.90 -0.24
N MET A 42 -0.24 -4.22 -0.03
CA MET A 42 0.22 -5.19 0.96
C MET A 42 1.36 -4.61 1.78
N ALA A 43 1.16 -4.48 3.08
CA ALA A 43 2.19 -3.99 4.01
C ALA A 43 2.79 -5.14 4.83
N SER A 44 4.12 -5.23 4.79
CA SER A 44 4.93 -6.15 5.59
C SER A 44 5.34 -5.54 6.94
N SER A 45 5.89 -6.35 7.85
CA SER A 45 6.36 -5.93 9.17
C SER A 45 7.14 -4.61 9.15
N GLY A 46 6.70 -3.64 9.96
CA GLY A 46 7.29 -2.29 10.03
C GLY A 46 7.00 -1.38 8.82
N GLY A 47 6.25 -1.84 7.83
CA GLY A 47 5.75 -1.03 6.72
C GLY A 47 4.50 -0.26 7.13
N VAL A 48 4.36 0.96 6.62
CA VAL A 48 3.26 1.87 6.95
C VAL A 48 2.44 2.15 5.71
N VAL A 49 1.11 1.99 5.80
CA VAL A 49 0.18 2.54 4.82
C VAL A 49 -0.78 3.49 5.55
N SER A 50 -1.02 4.66 4.97
CA SER A 50 -1.90 5.67 5.56
C SER A 50 -2.64 6.44 4.48
N GLY A 51 -3.86 6.89 4.78
CA GLY A 51 -4.67 7.65 3.82
C GLY A 51 -5.15 6.85 2.61
N THR A 52 -5.35 5.53 2.74
CA THR A 52 -5.82 4.70 1.62
C THR A 52 -7.31 4.95 1.31
N MET A 53 -7.62 5.38 0.09
CA MET A 53 -8.97 5.37 -0.47
C MET A 53 -9.24 4.01 -1.14
N ILE A 54 -10.16 3.24 -0.57
CA ILE A 54 -10.58 1.91 -1.03
C ILE A 54 -11.97 2.03 -1.67
N MET A 55 -12.09 1.71 -2.96
CA MET A 55 -13.34 1.68 -3.69
C MET A 55 -13.91 0.25 -3.81
N SER A 56 -15.06 0.10 -4.48
CA SER A 56 -15.70 -1.20 -4.67
C SER A 56 -14.80 -2.16 -5.45
N GLY A 57 -14.47 -3.30 -4.83
CA GLY A 57 -13.64 -4.35 -5.43
C GLY A 57 -12.16 -4.29 -5.05
N ASP A 58 -11.74 -3.29 -4.28
CA ASP A 58 -10.36 -3.15 -3.80
C ASP A 58 -10.05 -3.99 -2.57
N ILE A 59 -8.76 -4.29 -2.38
CA ILE A 59 -8.30 -5.11 -1.26
C ILE A 59 -7.02 -4.52 -0.65
N GLU A 60 -7.04 -4.35 0.68
CA GLU A 60 -5.89 -3.95 1.49
C GLU A 60 -5.49 -5.09 2.43
N PHE A 61 -4.22 -5.51 2.38
CA PHE A 61 -3.68 -6.59 3.21
C PHE A 61 -2.60 -6.08 4.18
N TRP A 62 -2.79 -6.43 5.46
CA TRP A 62 -1.85 -6.14 6.54
C TRP A 62 -1.27 -7.43 7.09
N THR A 63 0.06 -7.52 7.14
CA THR A 63 0.71 -8.59 7.91
C THR A 63 0.72 -8.23 9.39
N SER A 64 0.86 -9.21 10.29
CA SER A 64 0.71 -9.10 11.75
C SER A 64 1.60 -8.08 12.46
N GLU A 65 2.52 -7.43 11.75
CA GLU A 65 3.47 -6.45 12.28
C GLU A 65 3.50 -5.14 11.47
N ALA A 66 2.59 -5.00 10.49
CA ALA A 66 2.42 -3.76 9.73
C ALA A 66 1.43 -2.84 10.44
N SER A 67 1.67 -1.52 10.41
CA SER A 67 0.88 -0.55 11.17
C SER A 67 0.00 0.28 10.23
N ARG A 68 -1.33 0.22 10.43
CA ARG A 68 -2.30 1.09 9.75
C ARG A 68 -2.54 2.34 10.57
N LEU A 69 -2.24 3.50 10.00
CA LEU A 69 -2.63 4.80 10.56
C LEU A 69 -3.89 5.26 9.84
N ALA A 70 -5.02 5.14 10.54
CA ALA A 70 -6.35 5.54 10.07
C ALA A 70 -6.62 7.03 10.34
#